data_AF-A0A9Q0WG41-F1
#
_entry.id   AF-A0A9Q0WG41-F1
#
_cell.length_a   1.000
_cell.length_b   1.000
_cell.length_c   1.000
_cell.angle_alpha   90.00
_cell.angle_beta   90.00
_cell.angle_gamma   90.00
#
_symmetry.space_group_name_H-M   'P 1'
#
loop_
_entity.id
_entity.type
_entity.pdbx_description
1 polymer ?
#
loop_
_entity_poly.entity_id
_entity_poly.type
_entity_poly.pdbx_seq_one_letter_code
_entity_poly.pdbx_strand_id
1 'polypeptide(L)'
;MSSRNKISIVEAGALEPIISFLQSQNSILQEYATASLLTLSASTINKPVIAEKCCALIESLAGFDEGRIALTSEEGGILAVIEVLENGSLQSREHAVGALLTLCQSDRCKYREPILREGVIPGLLELTVQGTPKSQSKAQTLLRLLRDTPYPRSEFQPDTLENIVCNIITQIDGDEQSGKAKKMLAEMVQVSMEQSLRHLQQRALVCTPTPKDLPISSCTSEVSSK
;
A
#
# COMPACT_ATOMS: atom_id res chain seq x y z
N MET A 1 45.53 -7.27 5.75
CA MET A 1 45.03 -8.03 4.57
C MET A 1 44.56 -7.06 3.49
N SER A 2 45.03 -7.20 2.25
CA SER A 2 44.63 -6.32 1.13
C SER A 2 43.14 -6.49 0.77
N SER A 3 42.48 -5.43 0.29
CA SER A 3 41.08 -5.49 -0.18
C SER A 3 40.87 -6.53 -1.27
N ARG A 4 41.86 -6.74 -2.15
CA ARG A 4 41.80 -7.78 -3.18
C ARG A 4 41.73 -9.19 -2.59
N ASN A 5 42.54 -9.44 -1.56
CA ASN A 5 42.55 -10.75 -0.88
C ASN A 5 41.21 -10.99 -0.16
N LYS A 6 40.62 -9.95 0.45
CA LYS A 6 39.29 -10.06 1.08
C LYS A 6 38.22 -10.52 0.09
N ILE A 7 38.23 -9.99 -1.12
CA ILE A 7 37.26 -10.35 -2.16
C ILE A 7 37.50 -11.78 -2.62
N SER A 8 38.74 -12.13 -2.95
CA SER A 8 39.09 -13.49 -3.41
C SER A 8 38.77 -14.58 -2.38
N ILE A 9 38.86 -14.29 -1.08
CA ILE A 9 38.46 -15.24 -0.03
C ILE A 9 36.94 -15.50 -0.06
N VAL A 10 36.13 -14.45 -0.25
CA VAL A 10 34.68 -14.59 -0.35
C VAL A 10 34.28 -15.33 -1.63
N GLU A 11 34.90 -14.98 -2.77
CA GLU A 11 34.68 -15.65 -4.06
C GLU A 11 35.07 -17.14 -4.03
N ALA A 12 36.04 -17.52 -3.19
CA ALA A 12 36.43 -18.91 -2.99
C ALA A 12 35.43 -19.73 -2.14
N GLY A 13 34.30 -19.15 -1.71
CA GLY A 13 33.26 -19.85 -0.94
C GLY A 13 33.58 -20.00 0.55
N ALA A 14 34.39 -19.09 1.11
CA ALA A 14 34.77 -19.16 2.53
C ALA A 14 33.61 -18.80 3.48
N LEU A 15 32.55 -18.14 3.01
CA LEU A 15 31.48 -17.65 3.88
C LEU A 15 30.66 -18.77 4.50
N GLU A 16 30.31 -19.82 3.76
CA GLU A 16 29.49 -20.92 4.27
C GLU A 16 30.14 -21.63 5.48
N PRO A 17 31.43 -22.06 5.42
CA PRO A 17 32.11 -22.61 6.59
C PRO A 17 32.19 -21.62 7.76
N ILE A 18 32.51 -20.35 7.49
CA ILE A 18 32.63 -19.33 8.54
C ILE A 18 31.29 -19.13 9.27
N ILE A 19 30.19 -19.05 8.54
CA ILE A 19 28.84 -18.92 9.11
C ILE A 19 28.48 -20.15 9.94
N SER A 20 28.85 -21.35 9.48
CA SER A 20 28.63 -22.58 10.27
C SER A 20 29.36 -22.56 11.61
N PHE A 21 30.56 -21.95 11.67
CA PHE A 21 31.32 -21.81 12.90
C PHE A 21 30.71 -20.82 13.89
N LEU A 22 30.00 -19.79 13.42
CA LEU A 22 29.22 -18.90 14.30
C LEU A 22 28.14 -19.66 15.09
N GLN A 23 27.61 -20.74 14.54
CA GLN A 23 26.58 -21.56 15.19
C GLN A 23 27.18 -22.70 16.05
N SER A 24 28.50 -22.83 16.11
CA SER A 24 29.15 -23.87 16.89
C SER A 24 29.05 -23.59 18.40
N GLN A 25 29.03 -24.64 19.22
CA GLN A 25 29.10 -24.50 20.69
C GLN A 25 30.50 -24.13 21.20
N ASN A 26 31.49 -24.06 20.31
CA ASN A 26 32.86 -23.75 20.65
C ASN A 26 33.09 -22.24 20.56
N SER A 27 33.16 -21.58 21.72
CA SER A 27 33.40 -20.14 21.84
C SER A 27 34.61 -19.65 21.04
N ILE A 28 35.69 -20.45 20.99
CA ILE A 28 36.91 -20.10 20.24
C ILE A 28 36.63 -20.05 18.74
N LEU A 29 35.87 -21.02 18.20
CA LEU A 29 35.50 -21.03 16.79
C LEU A 29 34.54 -19.89 16.45
N GLN A 30 33.61 -19.57 17.34
CA GLN A 30 32.72 -18.41 17.18
C GLN A 30 33.50 -17.09 17.15
N GLU A 31 34.49 -16.94 18.04
CA GLU A 31 35.34 -15.75 18.09
C GLU A 31 36.14 -15.59 16.79
N TYR A 32 36.79 -16.66 16.31
CA TYR A 32 37.52 -16.62 15.04
C TYR A 32 36.61 -16.38 13.83
N ALA A 33 35.41 -16.96 13.82
CA ALA A 33 34.44 -16.73 12.76
C ALA A 33 33.96 -15.28 12.73
N THR A 34 33.68 -14.72 13.90
CA THR A 34 33.27 -13.31 14.06
C THR A 34 34.38 -12.36 13.59
N ALA A 35 35.62 -12.58 14.03
CA ALA A 35 36.78 -11.79 13.60
C ALA A 35 37.04 -11.89 12.09
N SER A 36 36.84 -13.08 11.52
CA SER A 36 36.98 -13.32 10.08
C SER A 36 35.92 -12.55 9.29
N LEU A 37 34.64 -12.65 9.67
CA LEU A 37 33.56 -11.89 9.03
C LEU A 37 33.77 -10.39 9.14
N LEU A 38 34.18 -9.89 10.31
CA LEU A 38 34.48 -8.47 10.50
C LEU A 38 35.62 -7.99 9.58
N THR A 39 36.66 -8.82 9.42
CA THR A 39 37.79 -8.51 8.54
C THR A 39 37.37 -8.49 7.07
N LEU A 40 36.50 -9.41 6.66
CA LEU A 40 35.99 -9.53 5.30
C LEU A 40 34.97 -8.43 4.97
N SER A 41 34.09 -8.07 5.91
CA SER A 41 33.04 -7.04 5.76
C SER A 41 33.58 -5.61 5.71
N ALA A 42 34.83 -5.40 6.15
CA ALA A 42 35.53 -4.14 5.95
C ALA A 42 35.79 -3.81 4.47
N SER A 43 35.56 -4.75 3.53
CA SER A 43 35.46 -4.46 2.10
C SER A 43 34.01 -4.15 1.73
N THR A 44 33.74 -2.98 1.14
CA THR A 44 32.39 -2.58 0.71
C THR A 44 31.79 -3.52 -0.31
N ILE A 45 32.62 -4.14 -1.15
CA ILE A 45 32.20 -5.14 -2.16
C ILE A 45 31.67 -6.42 -1.49
N ASN A 46 32.23 -6.80 -0.33
CA ASN A 46 31.85 -8.02 0.35
C ASN A 46 30.59 -7.86 1.21
N LYS A 47 30.28 -6.64 1.66
CA LYS A 47 29.14 -6.35 2.53
C LYS A 47 27.80 -6.96 2.04
N PRO A 48 27.34 -6.71 0.80
CA PRO A 48 26.06 -7.25 0.34
C PRO A 48 26.07 -8.78 0.28
N VAL A 49 27.18 -9.39 -0.16
CA VAL A 49 27.32 -10.85 -0.24
C VAL A 49 27.29 -11.47 1.17
N ILE A 50 27.99 -10.86 2.13
CA ILE A 50 27.99 -11.31 3.53
C ILE A 50 26.61 -11.16 4.14
N ALA A 51 25.94 -10.02 3.93
CA ALA A 51 24.58 -9.78 4.43
C ALA A 51 23.59 -10.83 3.90
N GLU A 52 23.66 -11.13 2.60
CA GLU A 52 22.82 -12.16 1.98
C GLU A 52 23.07 -13.54 2.59
N LYS A 53 24.34 -13.95 2.72
CA LYS A 53 24.71 -15.27 3.25
C LYS A 53 24.36 -15.43 4.74
N CYS A 54 24.45 -14.37 5.50
CA CYS A 54 24.08 -14.36 6.92
C CYS A 54 22.58 -14.16 7.17
N CYS A 55 21.76 -13.92 6.14
CA CYS A 55 20.38 -13.47 6.32
C CYS A 55 19.50 -14.47 7.11
N ALA A 56 19.67 -15.78 6.88
CA ALA A 56 18.96 -16.81 7.65
C ALA A 56 19.34 -16.79 9.14
N LEU A 57 20.61 -16.52 9.46
CA LEU A 57 21.07 -16.34 10.83
C LEU A 57 20.47 -15.07 11.44
N ILE A 58 20.40 -13.98 10.67
CA ILE A 58 19.78 -12.72 11.12
C ILE A 58 18.29 -12.91 11.44
N GLU A 59 17.52 -13.63 10.61
CA GLU A 59 16.11 -13.96 10.91
C GLU A 59 16.02 -14.77 12.22
N SER A 60 16.90 -15.75 12.41
CA SER A 60 16.92 -16.53 13.65
C SER A 60 17.26 -15.66 14.88
N LEU A 61 18.21 -14.74 14.75
CA LEU A 61 18.61 -13.84 15.83
C LEU A 61 17.51 -12.82 16.17
N ALA A 62 16.70 -12.41 15.18
CA ALA A 62 15.56 -11.54 15.42
C ALA A 62 14.50 -12.18 16.35
N GLY A 63 14.51 -13.50 16.52
CA GLY A 63 13.71 -14.20 17.53
C GLY A 63 14.07 -13.86 18.99
N PHE A 64 15.23 -13.25 19.22
CA PHE A 64 15.74 -12.89 20.55
C PHE A 64 15.82 -11.36 20.71
N ASP A 65 15.52 -10.85 21.89
CA ASP A 65 15.50 -9.41 22.19
C ASP A 65 16.86 -8.76 21.91
N GLU A 66 17.94 -9.41 22.33
CA GLU A 66 19.31 -8.96 22.11
C GLU A 66 19.65 -8.87 20.62
N GLY A 67 19.21 -9.85 19.82
CA GLY A 67 19.41 -9.86 18.37
C GLY A 67 18.66 -8.73 17.68
N ARG A 68 17.41 -8.46 18.09
CA ARG A 68 16.63 -7.32 17.57
C ARG A 68 17.24 -5.98 17.95
N ILE A 69 17.69 -5.84 19.20
CA ILE A 69 18.35 -4.62 19.67
C ILE A 69 19.65 -4.40 18.90
N ALA A 70 20.52 -5.41 18.79
CA ALA A 70 21.77 -5.30 18.06
C ALA A 70 21.55 -4.91 16.59
N LEU A 71 20.61 -5.57 15.90
CA LEU A 71 20.30 -5.29 14.50
C LEU A 71 19.81 -3.85 14.26
N THR A 72 19.07 -3.28 15.21
CA THR A 72 18.48 -1.94 15.08
C THR A 72 19.33 -0.82 15.68
N SER A 73 20.29 -1.14 16.56
CA SER A 73 21.20 -0.16 17.16
C SER A 73 22.43 0.10 16.29
N GLU A 74 22.83 -0.87 15.46
CA GLU A 74 23.95 -0.74 14.56
C GLU A 74 23.59 0.11 13.33
N GLU A 75 24.46 1.06 12.99
CA GLU A 75 24.27 1.93 11.82
C GLU A 75 24.24 1.09 10.53
N GLY A 76 23.17 1.25 9.74
CA GLY A 76 22.98 0.49 8.51
C GLY A 76 22.60 -0.98 8.70
N GLY A 77 22.34 -1.44 9.94
CA GLY A 77 21.89 -2.82 10.19
C GLY A 77 20.56 -3.15 9.52
N ILE A 78 19.57 -2.27 9.66
CA ILE A 78 18.27 -2.40 8.98
C ILE A 78 18.42 -2.25 7.47
N LEU A 79 19.21 -1.27 7.02
CA LEU A 79 19.47 -1.03 5.60
C LEU A 79 20.05 -2.28 4.93
N ALA A 80 21.03 -2.95 5.54
CA ALA A 80 21.61 -4.17 5.01
C ALA A 80 20.57 -5.29 4.82
N VAL A 81 19.58 -5.40 5.72
CA VAL A 81 18.48 -6.37 5.57
C VAL A 81 17.55 -5.97 4.42
N ILE A 82 17.28 -4.68 4.24
CA ILE A 82 16.47 -4.16 3.13
C ILE A 82 17.18 -4.36 1.79
N GLU A 83 18.49 -4.11 1.70
CA GLU A 83 19.27 -4.37 0.50
C GLU A 83 19.21 -5.84 0.08
N VAL A 84 19.24 -6.77 1.05
CA VAL A 84 19.04 -8.21 0.78
C VAL A 84 17.60 -8.51 0.37
N LEU A 85 16.60 -7.83 0.95
CA LEU A 85 15.20 -7.98 0.58
C LEU A 85 14.94 -7.55 -0.87
N GLU A 86 15.68 -6.55 -1.37
CA GLU A 86 15.55 -6.03 -2.73
C GLU A 86 16.36 -6.85 -3.73
N ASN A 87 17.62 -7.17 -3.42
CA ASN A 87 18.59 -7.68 -4.39
C ASN A 87 19.02 -9.13 -4.17
N GLY A 88 18.65 -9.76 -3.06
CA GLY A 88 19.07 -11.11 -2.71
C GLY A 88 18.39 -12.21 -3.53
N SER A 89 18.88 -13.44 -3.39
CA SER A 89 18.19 -14.64 -3.89
C SER A 89 16.81 -14.81 -3.25
N LEU A 90 15.91 -15.57 -3.90
CA LEU A 90 14.55 -15.81 -3.41
C LEU A 90 14.50 -16.30 -1.95
N GLN A 91 15.44 -17.16 -1.57
CA GLN A 91 15.56 -17.66 -0.20
C GLN A 91 16.00 -16.55 0.76
N SER A 92 17.04 -15.79 0.42
CA SER A 92 17.53 -14.69 1.25
C SER A 92 16.49 -13.58 1.41
N ARG A 93 15.73 -13.26 0.35
CA ARG A 93 14.61 -12.31 0.42
C ARG A 93 13.52 -12.79 1.38
N GLU A 94 13.21 -14.10 1.39
CA GLU A 94 12.24 -14.69 2.33
C GLU A 94 12.69 -14.60 3.81
N HIS A 95 13.99 -14.79 4.06
CA HIS A 95 14.59 -14.60 5.37
C HIS A 95 14.62 -13.12 5.76
N ALA A 96 14.98 -12.22 4.85
CA ALA A 96 15.03 -10.78 5.09
C ALA A 96 13.67 -10.22 5.48
N VAL A 97 12.62 -10.53 4.71
CA VAL A 97 11.25 -10.11 5.07
C VAL A 97 10.79 -10.74 6.40
N GLY A 98 11.25 -11.95 6.70
CA GLY A 98 10.96 -12.62 7.96
C GLY A 98 11.62 -11.98 9.18
N ALA A 99 12.86 -11.52 9.04
CA ALA A 99 13.56 -10.77 10.08
C ALA A 99 12.80 -9.46 10.39
N LEU A 100 12.48 -8.67 9.36
CA LEU A 100 11.74 -7.41 9.51
C LEU A 100 10.32 -7.61 10.07
N LEU A 101 9.64 -8.69 9.64
CA LEU A 101 8.33 -9.06 10.17
C LEU A 101 8.41 -9.42 11.66
N THR A 102 9.41 -10.21 12.05
CA THR A 102 9.66 -10.57 13.46
C THR A 102 9.90 -9.34 14.32
N LEU A 103 10.67 -8.34 13.82
CA LEU A 103 10.82 -7.05 14.50
C LEU A 103 9.45 -6.41 14.77
N CYS A 104 8.66 -6.17 13.72
CA CYS A 104 7.35 -5.51 13.86
C CYS A 104 6.33 -6.29 14.70
N GLN A 105 6.38 -7.63 14.67
CA GLN A 105 5.53 -8.48 15.51
C GLN A 105 5.93 -8.44 16.99
N SER A 106 7.22 -8.27 17.28
CA SER A 106 7.73 -8.20 18.65
C SER A 106 7.37 -6.87 19.32
N ASP A 107 7.64 -5.76 18.65
CA ASP A 107 7.26 -4.42 19.12
C ASP A 107 7.08 -3.48 17.93
N ARG A 108 5.84 -3.39 17.46
CA ARG A 108 5.51 -2.59 16.28
C ARG A 108 5.89 -1.12 16.47
N CYS A 109 5.63 -0.55 17.64
CA CYS A 109 5.87 0.87 17.91
C CYS A 109 7.37 1.20 17.87
N LYS A 110 8.20 0.32 18.43
CA LYS A 110 9.65 0.48 18.47
C LYS A 110 10.31 0.32 17.11
N TYR A 111 9.90 -0.67 16.32
CA TYR A 111 10.64 -1.07 15.11
C TYR A 111 10.06 -0.51 13.80
N ARG A 112 8.81 -0.04 13.79
CA ARG A 112 8.16 0.49 12.58
C ARG A 112 8.92 1.67 11.98
N GLU A 113 9.23 2.68 12.79
CA GLU A 113 9.81 3.93 12.29
C GLU A 113 11.22 3.74 11.70
N PRO A 114 12.15 3.02 12.36
CA PRO A 114 13.44 2.69 11.76
C PRO A 114 13.32 1.95 10.41
N ILE A 115 12.41 0.97 10.31
CA ILE A 115 12.19 0.21 9.08
C ILE A 115 11.67 1.09 7.94
N LEU A 116 10.75 2.00 8.23
CA LEU A 116 10.20 2.93 7.23
C LEU A 116 11.23 3.96 6.78
N ARG A 117 12.06 4.46 7.70
CA ARG A 117 13.09 5.46 7.43
C ARG A 117 14.11 4.98 6.39
N GLU A 118 14.47 3.70 6.43
CA GLU A 118 15.41 3.08 5.48
C GLU A 118 14.75 2.74 4.12
N GLY A 119 13.46 3.02 3.92
CA GLY A 119 12.83 2.94 2.60
C GLY A 119 12.34 1.56 2.18
N VAL A 120 11.87 0.72 3.11
CA VAL A 120 11.48 -0.68 2.82
C VAL A 120 10.29 -0.89 1.84
N ILE A 121 9.45 0.13 1.62
CA ILE A 121 8.14 -0.03 0.98
C ILE A 121 8.21 -0.51 -0.48
N PRO A 122 9.05 0.05 -1.37
CA PRO A 122 9.16 -0.40 -2.76
C PRO A 122 9.55 -1.88 -2.85
N GLY A 123 10.57 -2.31 -2.10
CA GLY A 123 11.02 -3.70 -2.06
C GLY A 123 9.92 -4.66 -1.57
N LEU A 124 9.13 -4.27 -0.57
CA LEU A 124 8.00 -5.10 -0.11
C LEU A 124 6.89 -5.21 -1.16
N LEU A 125 6.54 -4.12 -1.85
CA LEU A 125 5.54 -4.14 -2.90
C LEU A 125 5.97 -5.04 -4.06
N GLU A 126 7.21 -4.94 -4.50
CA GLU A 126 7.76 -5.84 -5.50
C GLU A 126 7.71 -7.31 -5.02
N LEU A 127 8.10 -7.57 -3.77
CA LEU A 127 8.11 -8.90 -3.19
C LEU A 127 6.71 -9.52 -3.09
N THR A 128 5.64 -8.71 -2.98
CA THR A 128 4.25 -9.24 -3.04
C THR A 128 3.87 -9.82 -4.40
N VAL A 129 4.60 -9.48 -5.46
CA VAL A 129 4.33 -9.95 -6.83
C VAL A 129 5.38 -10.96 -7.28
N GLN A 130 6.66 -10.68 -7.03
CA GLN A 130 7.80 -11.47 -7.53
C GLN A 130 8.40 -12.44 -6.51
N GLY A 131 7.87 -12.45 -5.28
CA GLY A 131 8.37 -13.32 -4.21
C GLY A 131 7.89 -14.77 -4.30
N THR A 132 8.43 -15.63 -3.43
CA THR A 132 7.88 -16.97 -3.17
C THR A 132 6.50 -16.85 -2.50
N PRO A 133 5.64 -17.88 -2.54
CA PRO A 133 4.35 -17.83 -1.86
C PRO A 133 4.46 -17.46 -0.36
N LYS A 134 5.54 -17.92 0.29
CA LYS A 134 5.84 -17.59 1.69
C LYS A 134 6.27 -16.13 1.85
N SER A 135 7.20 -15.64 1.02
CA SER A 135 7.67 -14.27 1.11
C SER A 135 6.58 -13.26 0.75
N GLN A 136 5.69 -13.58 -0.19
CA GLN A 136 4.51 -12.77 -0.53
C GLN A 136 3.58 -12.63 0.68
N SER A 137 3.26 -13.74 1.37
CA SER A 137 2.42 -13.72 2.57
C SER A 137 3.05 -12.91 3.72
N LYS A 138 4.36 -13.10 3.95
CA LYS A 138 5.13 -12.32 4.94
C LYS A 138 5.12 -10.82 4.58
N ALA A 139 5.37 -10.47 3.32
CA ALA A 139 5.41 -9.08 2.85
C ALA A 139 4.05 -8.38 3.00
N GLN A 140 2.94 -9.04 2.64
CA GLN A 140 1.60 -8.51 2.83
C GLN A 140 1.29 -8.24 4.32
N THR A 141 1.73 -9.14 5.20
CA THR A 141 1.57 -9.00 6.65
C THR A 141 2.39 -7.82 7.17
N LEU A 142 3.65 -7.72 6.77
CA LEU A 142 4.53 -6.61 7.17
C LEU A 142 3.98 -5.27 6.66
N LEU A 143 3.53 -5.18 5.41
CA LEU A 143 2.90 -3.96 4.88
C LEU A 143 1.68 -3.52 5.70
N ARG A 144 0.88 -4.46 6.20
CA ARG A 144 -0.24 -4.15 7.12
C ARG A 144 0.29 -3.57 8.43
N LEU A 145 1.28 -4.26 9.03
CA LEU A 145 1.93 -3.80 10.25
C LEU A 145 2.70 -2.49 10.09
N LEU A 146 3.07 -2.04 8.89
CA LEU A 146 3.73 -0.75 8.69
C LEU A 146 2.72 0.38 8.44
N ARG A 147 1.59 0.07 7.80
CA ARG A 147 0.54 1.02 7.42
C ARG A 147 -0.14 1.66 8.63
N ASP A 148 -0.47 0.87 9.63
CA ASP A 148 -1.21 1.38 10.78
C ASP A 148 -0.35 2.44 11.49
N THR A 149 -0.92 3.59 11.83
CA THR A 149 -0.22 4.63 12.58
C THR A 149 -0.46 4.41 14.08
N PRO A 150 0.57 4.46 14.94
CA PRO A 150 0.37 4.40 16.40
C PRO A 150 -0.38 5.63 16.93
N TYR A 151 -0.35 6.73 16.17
CA TYR A 151 -1.23 7.85 16.41
C TYR A 151 -2.62 7.47 15.92
N PRO A 152 -3.66 7.55 16.76
CA PRO A 152 -4.96 7.90 16.24
C PRO A 152 -4.68 9.12 15.37
N ARG A 153 -5.02 9.07 14.07
CA ARG A 153 -5.32 10.30 13.33
C ARG A 153 -6.17 11.07 14.33
N SER A 154 -5.69 12.20 14.88
CA SER A 154 -6.40 12.89 15.95
C SER A 154 -7.85 12.80 15.54
N GLU A 155 -8.68 12.11 16.32
CA GLU A 155 -10.11 12.14 16.05
C GLU A 155 -10.35 13.62 15.91
N PHE A 156 -10.60 14.09 14.68
CA PHE A 156 -11.06 15.45 14.54
C PHE A 156 -12.27 15.39 15.43
N GLN A 157 -12.20 16.10 16.57
CA GLN A 157 -13.30 16.18 17.50
C GLN A 157 -14.53 16.35 16.60
N PRO A 158 -15.58 15.52 16.71
CA PRO A 158 -16.71 15.61 15.81
C PRO A 158 -17.14 17.07 15.64
N ASP A 159 -17.02 17.83 16.72
CA ASP A 159 -17.11 19.29 16.86
C ASP A 159 -16.24 20.09 15.88
N THR A 160 -14.97 19.73 15.61
CA THR A 160 -14.10 20.41 14.64
C THR A 160 -14.56 20.18 13.20
N LEU A 161 -14.97 18.95 12.85
CA LEU A 161 -15.54 18.69 11.53
C LEU A 161 -16.91 19.35 11.39
N GLU A 162 -17.72 19.31 12.44
CA GLU A 162 -19.02 19.95 12.53
C GLU A 162 -18.88 21.47 12.45
N ASN A 163 -17.87 22.06 13.08
CA ASN A 163 -17.55 23.48 12.99
C ASN A 163 -17.06 23.86 11.58
N ILE A 164 -16.23 23.02 10.94
CA ILE A 164 -15.81 23.24 9.55
C ILE A 164 -17.02 23.16 8.61
N VAL A 165 -17.89 22.16 8.79
CA VAL A 165 -19.11 21.97 8.00
C VAL A 165 -20.11 23.10 8.24
N CYS A 166 -20.34 23.52 9.49
CA CYS A 166 -21.17 24.66 9.85
C CYS A 166 -20.62 25.97 9.29
N ASN A 167 -19.29 26.17 9.31
CA ASN A 167 -18.67 27.33 8.67
C ASN A 167 -18.87 27.31 7.15
N ILE A 168 -18.78 26.15 6.50
CA ILE A 168 -19.06 26.02 5.07
C ILE A 168 -20.55 26.27 4.78
N ILE A 169 -21.46 25.71 5.57
CA ILE A 169 -22.92 25.89 5.41
C ILE A 169 -23.29 27.37 5.59
N THR A 170 -22.78 28.02 6.64
CA THR A 170 -23.04 29.45 6.90
C THR A 170 -22.41 30.37 5.85
N GLN A 171 -21.27 29.98 5.26
CA GLN A 171 -20.69 30.70 4.11
C GLN A 171 -21.42 30.43 2.79
N ILE A 172 -22.17 29.34 2.66
CA ILE A 172 -23.03 29.06 1.50
C ILE A 172 -24.39 29.77 1.63
N ASP A 173 -24.91 29.93 2.85
CA ASP A 173 -26.22 30.54 3.10
C ASP A 173 -26.19 32.08 3.10
N GLY A 174 -24.99 32.66 3.00
CA GLY A 174 -24.78 34.09 2.86
C GLY A 174 -24.63 34.54 1.41
N ASP A 175 -25.68 34.42 0.58
CA ASP A 175 -25.75 35.30 -0.60
C ASP A 175 -27.18 35.60 -1.06
N GLU A 176 -27.60 36.85 -0.95
CA GLU A 176 -28.80 37.39 -1.61
C GLU A 176 -28.82 37.07 -3.12
N GLN A 177 -27.65 36.81 -3.72
CA GLN A 177 -27.50 36.43 -5.12
C GLN A 177 -28.09 35.06 -5.46
N SER A 178 -28.09 34.10 -4.52
CA SER A 178 -28.70 32.76 -4.70
C SER A 178 -30.22 32.85 -4.77
N GLY A 179 -30.84 33.73 -3.97
CA GLY A 179 -32.28 34.01 -4.01
C GLY A 179 -32.70 34.67 -5.32
N LYS A 180 -31.92 35.65 -5.80
CA LYS A 180 -32.16 36.32 -7.08
C LYS A 180 -32.02 35.34 -8.25
N ALA A 181 -31.00 34.48 -8.25
CA ALA A 181 -30.79 33.46 -9.29
C ALA A 181 -31.90 32.40 -9.32
N LYS A 182 -32.33 31.90 -8.15
CA LYS A 182 -33.45 30.95 -8.02
C LYS A 182 -34.76 31.55 -8.53
N LYS A 183 -35.04 32.82 -8.20
CA LYS A 183 -36.21 33.54 -8.68
C LYS A 183 -36.19 33.74 -10.20
N MET A 184 -35.04 34.13 -10.75
CA MET A 184 -34.87 34.33 -12.20
C MET A 184 -35.04 33.02 -12.99
N LEU A 185 -34.53 31.90 -12.46
CA LEU A 185 -34.73 30.56 -13.04
C LEU A 185 -36.20 30.14 -13.01
N ALA A 186 -36.90 30.36 -11.90
CA ALA A 186 -38.33 30.04 -11.78
C ALA A 186 -39.17 30.85 -12.78
N GLU A 187 -38.89 32.15 -12.93
CA GLU A 187 -39.57 33.02 -13.90
C GLU A 187 -39.30 32.58 -15.34
N MET A 188 -38.06 32.21 -15.68
CA MET A 188 -37.72 31.70 -17.03
C MET A 188 -38.47 30.42 -17.38
N VAL A 189 -38.56 29.47 -16.46
CA VAL A 189 -39.28 28.21 -16.69
C VAL A 189 -40.77 28.47 -16.91
N GLN A 190 -41.37 29.34 -16.11
CA GLN A 190 -42.78 29.70 -16.24
C GLN A 190 -43.08 30.33 -17.60
N VAL A 191 -42.28 31.31 -18.04
CA VAL A 191 -42.47 31.99 -19.33
C VAL A 191 -42.32 31.02 -20.50
N SER A 192 -41.32 30.14 -20.45
CA SER A 192 -41.08 29.13 -21.49
C SER A 192 -42.24 28.14 -21.62
N MET A 193 -42.80 27.70 -20.49
CA MET A 193 -43.94 26.80 -20.48
C MET A 193 -45.20 27.46 -21.06
N GLU A 194 -45.48 28.72 -20.70
CA GLU A 194 -46.61 29.46 -21.27
C GLU A 194 -46.48 29.66 -22.78
N GLN A 195 -45.29 30.02 -23.27
CA GLN A 195 -45.05 30.16 -24.70
C GLN A 195 -45.23 28.84 -25.45
N SER A 196 -44.70 27.75 -24.88
CA SER A 196 -44.85 26.40 -25.45
C SER A 196 -46.33 26.00 -25.55
N LEU A 197 -47.11 26.30 -24.51
CA LEU A 197 -48.54 25.98 -24.46
C LEU A 197 -49.33 26.82 -25.49
N ARG A 198 -49.01 28.11 -25.64
CA ARG A 198 -49.60 28.97 -26.69
C ARG A 198 -49.27 28.47 -28.09
N HIS A 199 -48.02 28.08 -28.35
CA HIS A 199 -47.64 27.51 -29.65
C HIS A 199 -48.34 26.19 -29.94
N LEU A 200 -48.49 25.32 -28.93
CA LEU A 200 -49.23 24.06 -29.08
C LEU A 200 -50.71 24.32 -29.39
N GLN A 201 -51.34 25.26 -28.69
CA GLN A 201 -52.74 25.66 -28.94
C GLN A 201 -52.93 26.26 -30.34
N GLN A 202 -52.02 27.12 -30.80
CA GLN A 202 -52.06 27.69 -32.15
C GLN A 202 -51.90 26.61 -33.23
N ARG A 203 -50.97 25.65 -33.04
CA ARG A 203 -50.82 24.51 -33.95
C ARG A 203 -52.04 23.58 -33.95
N ALA A 204 -52.64 23.36 -32.79
CA ALA A 204 -53.86 22.57 -32.67
C ALA A 204 -55.05 23.22 -33.38
N LEU A 205 -55.15 24.56 -33.39
CA LEU A 205 -56.21 25.28 -34.10
C LEU A 205 -56.10 25.17 -35.64
N VAL A 206 -54.88 24.99 -36.17
CA VAL A 206 -54.62 24.80 -37.60
C VAL A 206 -55.01 23.40 -38.09
N CYS A 207 -55.05 22.40 -37.19
CA CYS A 207 -55.37 21.01 -37.51
C CYS A 207 -56.81 20.62 -37.12
N THR A 208 -57.82 21.39 -37.52
CA THR A 208 -59.19 20.87 -37.53
C THR A 208 -59.34 19.89 -38.71
N PRO A 209 -59.80 18.65 -38.49
CA PRO A 209 -59.84 17.63 -39.54
C PRO A 209 -60.98 17.91 -40.54
N THR A 210 -60.69 17.76 -41.83
CA THR A 210 -61.77 17.58 -42.82
C THR A 210 -62.35 16.16 -42.67
N PRO A 211 -63.68 15.97 -42.82
CA PRO A 211 -64.42 14.85 -42.21
C PRO A 211 -64.35 13.51 -42.97
N LYS A 212 -63.17 13.06 -43.43
CA LYS A 212 -63.08 11.87 -44.31
C LYS A 212 -62.55 10.56 -43.73
N ASP A 213 -61.99 10.49 -42.51
CA ASP A 213 -61.39 9.23 -42.05
C ASP A 213 -61.93 8.74 -40.69
N LEU A 214 -62.90 7.82 -40.75
CA LEU A 214 -63.28 6.91 -39.66
C LEU A 214 -63.43 5.50 -40.24
N PRO A 215 -62.65 4.49 -39.79
CA PRO A 215 -62.91 3.10 -40.14
C PRO A 215 -63.74 2.37 -39.05
N ILE A 216 -64.58 1.48 -39.55
CA ILE A 216 -65.60 0.68 -38.88
C ILE A 216 -64.99 -0.53 -38.19
N SER A 217 -65.48 -0.80 -36.97
CA SER A 217 -65.25 -2.01 -36.17
C SER A 217 -65.87 -3.26 -36.81
N SER A 218 -65.15 -4.39 -36.82
CA SER A 218 -65.78 -5.70 -36.65
C SER A 218 -64.79 -6.76 -36.11
N CYS A 219 -65.12 -7.28 -34.93
CA CYS A 219 -64.51 -8.47 -34.32
C CYS A 219 -65.15 -9.74 -34.88
N THR A 220 -64.36 -10.79 -35.11
CA THR A 220 -64.85 -12.18 -35.09
C THR A 220 -63.83 -13.08 -34.41
N SER A 221 -64.35 -14.01 -33.60
CA SER A 221 -63.64 -14.94 -32.72
C SER A 221 -64.10 -16.36 -33.06
N GLU A 222 -63.19 -17.31 -33.30
CA GLU A 222 -63.44 -18.78 -33.24
C GLU A 222 -62.09 -19.46 -32.88
N VAL A 223 -61.90 -20.01 -31.67
CA VAL A 223 -62.19 -21.38 -31.16
C VAL A 223 -61.51 -22.52 -31.94
N SER A 224 -60.56 -23.18 -31.26
CA SER A 224 -59.75 -24.31 -31.75
C SER A 224 -60.38 -25.66 -31.36
N SER A 225 -60.31 -26.63 -32.28
CA SER A 225 -60.56 -28.06 -32.01
C SER A 225 -59.37 -28.89 -32.50
N LYS A 226 -58.64 -29.50 -31.56
CA LYS A 226 -58.16 -30.89 -31.56
C LYS A 226 -57.41 -31.20 -30.27
#